data_AF-A0A645FNP7-F1
#
_entry.id   AF-A0A645FNP7-F1
#
_cell.length_a   1.000
_cell.length_b   1.000
_cell.length_c   1.000
_cell.angle_alpha   90.00
_cell.angle_beta   90.00
_cell.angle_gamma   90.00
#
_symmetry.space_group_name_H-M   'P 1'
#
loop_
_entity.id
_entity.type
_entity.pdbx_description
1 polymer ?
#
loop_
_entity_poly.entity_id
_entity_poly.type
_entity_poly.pdbx_seq_one_letter_code
_entity_poly.pdbx_strand_id
1 'polypeptide(L)'
;MIEVQTWSDALELEKQIDNDLYIYITARFRTLHQSYCAAEKICRSLSEFSLADYGAIVLIQSYEELKPLIIETAWMQTLKAYGIFVALVPVNNSTCKEYLIPHALMTPKQIEAFKGEYCL
;
A
#
# COMPACT_ATOMS: atom_id res chain seq x y z
N MET A 1 -1.14 8.37 9.78
CA MET A 1 -1.23 7.41 8.67
C MET A 1 -2.18 8.00 7.66
N ILE A 2 -1.87 7.85 6.37
CA ILE A 2 -2.73 8.32 5.29
C ILE A 2 -3.26 7.07 4.58
N GLU A 3 -4.59 6.91 4.53
CA GLU A 3 -5.22 5.84 3.77
C GLU A 3 -5.64 6.33 2.39
N VAL A 4 -5.31 5.55 1.36
CA VAL A 4 -5.72 5.75 -0.02
C VAL A 4 -6.72 4.66 -0.36
N GLN A 5 -7.99 5.03 -0.36
CA GLN A 5 -9.11 4.13 -0.66
C GLN A 5 -9.71 4.44 -2.02
N THR A 6 -9.74 5.71 -2.42
CA THR A 6 -10.32 6.16 -3.69
C THR A 6 -9.29 6.78 -4.61
N TRP A 7 -9.65 6.94 -5.88
CA TRP A 7 -8.82 7.67 -6.83
C TRP A 7 -8.65 9.14 -6.44
N SER A 8 -9.67 9.75 -5.84
CA SER A 8 -9.59 11.13 -5.34
C SER A 8 -8.55 11.24 -4.22
N ASP A 9 -8.52 10.29 -3.28
CA ASP A 9 -7.52 10.26 -2.21
C ASP A 9 -6.11 10.23 -2.82
N ALA A 10 -5.90 9.40 -3.85
CA ALA A 10 -4.62 9.28 -4.52
C ALA A 10 -4.19 10.61 -5.18
N LEU A 11 -5.12 11.33 -5.81
CA LEU A 11 -4.85 12.63 -6.45
C LEU A 11 -4.56 13.74 -5.43
N GLU A 12 -5.22 13.73 -4.28
CA GLU A 12 -4.99 14.72 -3.21
C GLU A 12 -3.57 14.66 -2.64
N LEU A 13 -2.86 13.54 -2.84
CA LEU A 13 -1.48 13.37 -2.40
C LEU A 13 -0.46 14.14 -3.23
N GLU A 14 -0.78 14.57 -4.44
CA GLU A 14 0.15 15.26 -5.35
C GLU A 14 0.92 16.41 -4.68
N LYS A 15 0.27 17.11 -3.73
CA LYS A 15 0.84 18.25 -3.00
C LYS A 15 1.37 17.92 -1.59
N GLN A 16 1.16 16.70 -1.12
CA GLN A 16 1.43 16.30 0.27
C GLN A 16 2.69 15.44 0.42
N ILE A 17 3.10 14.78 -0.65
CA ILE A 17 4.21 13.83 -0.66
C ILE A 17 5.16 14.12 -1.82
N ASP A 18 6.30 13.43 -1.83
CA ASP A 18 7.24 13.50 -2.94
C ASP A 18 6.64 12.99 -4.26
N ASN A 19 7.09 13.58 -5.36
CA ASN A 19 6.61 13.27 -6.70
C ASN A 19 6.84 11.79 -7.10
N ASP A 20 7.96 11.18 -6.73
CA ASP A 20 8.21 9.77 -7.04
C ASP A 20 7.25 8.85 -6.28
N LEU A 21 6.96 9.18 -5.02
CA LEU A 21 5.99 8.44 -4.21
C LEU A 21 4.56 8.62 -4.74
N TYR A 22 4.20 9.82 -5.15
CA TYR A 22 2.91 10.11 -5.78
C TYR A 22 2.71 9.32 -7.08
N ILE A 23 3.73 9.32 -7.95
CA ILE A 23 3.73 8.50 -9.18
C ILE A 23 3.58 7.02 -8.86
N TYR A 24 4.28 6.53 -7.83
CA TYR A 24 4.16 5.14 -7.41
C TYR A 24 2.75 4.79 -6.94
N ILE A 25 2.18 5.57 -6.01
CA ILE A 25 0.85 5.30 -5.44
C ILE A 25 -0.21 5.31 -6.54
N THR A 26 -0.19 6.31 -7.42
CA THR A 26 -1.15 6.40 -8.52
C THR A 26 -1.01 5.26 -9.53
N ALA A 27 0.23 4.83 -9.84
CA ALA A 27 0.47 3.66 -10.69
C ALA A 27 0.03 2.35 -10.02
N ARG A 28 0.27 2.19 -8.72
CA ARG A 28 -0.15 1.03 -7.94
C ARG A 28 -1.68 0.94 -7.89
N PHE A 29 -2.37 2.05 -7.62
CA PHE A 29 -3.83 2.11 -7.61
C PHE A 29 -4.42 1.70 -8.97
N ARG A 30 -3.87 2.20 -10.09
CA ARG A 30 -4.28 1.79 -11.44
C ARG A 30 -4.06 0.30 -11.71
N THR A 31 -2.93 -0.25 -11.23
CA THR A 31 -2.60 -1.67 -11.39
C THR A 31 -3.59 -2.55 -10.63
N LEU A 32 -3.96 -2.15 -9.40
CA LEU A 32 -4.97 -2.83 -8.61
C LEU A 32 -6.33 -2.76 -9.33
N HIS A 33 -6.77 -1.57 -9.73
CA HIS A 33 -8.01 -1.38 -10.51
C HIS A 33 -8.08 -2.31 -11.73
N GLN A 34 -7.01 -2.38 -12.54
CA GLN A 34 -6.94 -3.27 -13.69
C GLN A 34 -7.06 -4.75 -13.31
N SER A 35 -6.37 -5.16 -12.25
CA SER A 35 -6.41 -6.54 -11.75
C SER A 35 -7.81 -6.93 -11.28
N TYR A 36 -8.48 -6.07 -10.50
CA TYR A 36 -9.84 -6.32 -10.04
C TYR A 36 -10.86 -6.32 -11.18
N CYS A 37 -10.73 -5.39 -12.14
CA CYS A 37 -11.55 -5.38 -13.35
C CYS A 37 -11.43 -6.67 -14.16
N ALA A 38 -10.23 -7.26 -14.22
CA ALA A 38 -10.02 -8.53 -14.90
C ALA A 38 -10.65 -9.71 -14.15
N ALA A 39 -10.71 -9.65 -12.81
CA ALA A 39 -11.26 -10.70 -11.96
C ALA A 39 -12.79 -10.68 -11.86
N GLU A 40 -13.40 -9.51 -11.63
CA GLU A 40 -14.83 -9.40 -11.26
C GLU A 40 -15.82 -9.36 -12.44
N LYS A 41 -15.33 -9.42 -13.69
CA LYS A 41 -16.12 -9.33 -14.95
C LYS A 41 -16.94 -8.03 -15.13
N ILE A 42 -17.12 -7.20 -14.10
CA ILE A 42 -17.75 -5.88 -14.15
C ILE A 42 -16.71 -4.84 -13.73
N CYS A 43 -16.19 -4.10 -14.71
CA CYS A 43 -15.19 -3.07 -14.48
C CYS A 43 -15.86 -1.70 -14.30
N ARG A 44 -15.75 -1.12 -13.10
CA ARG A 44 -16.11 0.28 -12.85
C ARG A 44 -15.03 1.22 -13.39
N SER A 45 -15.38 2.47 -13.67
CA SER A 45 -14.37 3.48 -14.02
C SER A 45 -13.41 3.74 -12.83
N LEU A 46 -12.21 4.24 -13.10
CA LEU A 46 -11.21 4.51 -12.04
C LEU A 46 -11.75 5.49 -10.97
N SER A 47 -12.57 6.46 -11.38
CA SER A 47 -13.21 7.43 -10.48
C SER A 47 -14.29 6.83 -9.56
N GLU A 48 -14.84 5.67 -9.92
CA GLU A 48 -15.89 4.95 -9.16
C GLU A 48 -15.34 3.71 -8.45
N PHE A 49 -14.05 3.43 -8.64
CA PHE A 49 -13.35 2.32 -8.02
C PHE A 49 -12.87 2.71 -6.62
N SER A 50 -13.07 1.81 -5.66
CA SER A 50 -12.66 1.99 -4.27
C SER A 50 -11.97 0.72 -3.78
N LEU A 51 -10.86 0.90 -3.07
CA LEU A 51 -10.13 -0.15 -2.35
C LEU A 51 -10.72 -0.43 -0.96
N ALA A 52 -11.78 0.26 -0.53
CA ALA A 52 -12.37 0.07 0.80
C ALA A 52 -12.71 -1.42 1.09
N ASP A 53 -13.20 -2.13 0.08
CA ASP A 53 -13.55 -3.56 0.17
C ASP A 53 -12.36 -4.50 -0.14
N TYR A 54 -11.27 -3.97 -0.68
CA TYR A 54 -10.13 -4.74 -1.22
C TYR A 54 -8.84 -4.58 -0.43
N GLY A 55 -8.83 -3.71 0.57
CA GLY A 55 -7.64 -3.36 1.34
C GLY A 55 -6.95 -2.13 0.76
N ALA A 56 -7.06 -1.03 1.51
CA ALA A 56 -6.46 0.26 1.15
C ALA A 56 -4.93 0.19 1.02
N ILE A 57 -4.38 1.14 0.28
CA ILE A 57 -2.95 1.47 0.38
C ILE A 57 -2.79 2.45 1.54
N VAL A 58 -1.88 2.20 2.46
CA VAL A 58 -1.68 3.02 3.65
C VAL A 58 -0.25 3.54 3.68
N LEU A 59 -0.09 4.86 3.66
CA LEU A 59 1.21 5.49 3.87
C LEU A 59 1.44 5.72 5.37
N ILE A 60 2.51 5.12 5.87
CA ILE A 60 2.96 5.28 7.24
C ILE A 60 3.81 6.54 7.37
N GLN A 61 3.49 7.35 8.37
CA GLN A 61 4.16 8.62 8.63
C GLN A 61 5.06 8.56 9.86
N SER A 62 4.85 7.60 10.77
CA SER A 62 5.65 7.47 11.99
C SER A 62 5.79 6.02 12.46
N TYR A 63 6.81 5.75 13.26
CA TYR A 63 7.04 4.41 13.83
C TYR A 63 5.92 3.97 14.79
N GLU A 64 5.28 4.90 15.49
CA GLU A 64 4.17 4.59 16.40
C GLU A 64 2.95 4.00 15.67
N GLU A 65 2.75 4.36 14.41
CA GLU A 65 1.69 3.80 13.54
C GLU A 65 1.99 2.36 13.12
N LEU A 66 3.26 1.93 13.14
CA LEU A 66 3.70 0.58 12.77
C LEU A 66 3.57 -0.42 13.90
N LYS A 67 3.86 -0.01 15.14
CA LYS A 67 3.89 -0.88 16.32
C LYS A 67 2.69 -1.81 16.49
N PRO A 68 1.43 -1.38 16.27
CA PRO A 68 0.28 -2.25 16.48
C PRO A 68 0.02 -3.22 15.31
N LEU A 69 0.74 -3.09 14.19
CA LEU A 69 0.46 -3.86 12.98
C LEU A 69 1.02 -5.28 13.09
N ILE A 70 0.18 -6.26 12.74
CA ILE A 70 0.61 -7.64 12.53
C ILE A 70 0.98 -7.76 11.06
N ILE A 71 2.27 -7.65 10.74
CA ILE A 71 2.76 -7.75 9.37
C ILE A 71 3.00 -9.21 9.03
N GLU A 72 2.32 -9.70 7.98
CA GLU A 72 2.49 -11.08 7.50
C GLU A 72 3.65 -11.21 6.52
N THR A 73 3.80 -10.22 5.64
CA THR A 73 4.88 -10.20 4.66
C THR A 73 5.34 -8.79 4.37
N ALA A 74 6.63 -8.64 4.09
CA ALA A 74 7.21 -7.37 3.70
C ALA A 74 8.34 -7.55 2.69
N TRP A 75 8.44 -6.61 1.75
CA TRP A 75 9.54 -6.52 0.79
C TRP A 75 10.00 -5.09 0.58
N MET A 76 11.22 -4.94 0.08
CA MET A 76 11.76 -3.65 -0.28
C MET A 76 11.40 -3.32 -1.72
N GLN A 77 10.85 -2.13 -1.92
CA GLN A 77 10.68 -1.56 -3.24
C GLN A 77 11.68 -0.42 -3.44
N THR A 78 12.47 -0.52 -4.50
CA THR A 78 13.50 0.47 -4.79
C THR A 78 12.87 1.64 -5.54
N LEU A 79 12.36 2.62 -4.80
CA LEU A 79 12.13 3.98 -5.31
C LEU A 79 13.43 4.77 -5.08
N LYS A 80 13.97 5.35 -6.16
CA LYS A 80 15.33 5.91 -6.21
C LYS A 80 15.65 6.91 -5.09
N ALA A 81 14.65 7.62 -4.56
CA ALA A 81 14.83 8.63 -3.53
C ALA A 81 14.41 8.20 -2.10
N TYR A 82 13.52 7.22 -1.94
CA TYR A 82 12.86 6.98 -0.64
C TYR A 82 13.09 5.62 -0.02
N GLY A 83 13.53 4.60 -0.78
CA GLY A 83 13.70 3.24 -0.26
C GLY A 83 12.49 2.80 0.58
N ILE A 84 11.39 2.43 -0.07
CA ILE A 84 10.14 2.12 0.64
C ILE A 84 10.06 0.62 0.90
N PHE A 85 9.65 0.27 2.10
CA PHE A 85 9.25 -1.07 2.45
C PHE A 85 7.74 -1.20 2.28
N VAL A 86 7.33 -2.22 1.54
CA VAL A 86 5.92 -2.55 1.35
C VAL A 86 5.62 -3.73 2.25
N ALA A 87 4.64 -3.55 3.13
CA ALA A 87 4.16 -4.58 4.05
C ALA A 87 2.70 -4.91 3.74
N LEU A 88 2.33 -6.19 3.75
CA LEU A 88 0.94 -6.60 3.72
C LEU A 88 0.51 -6.96 5.14
N VAL A 89 -0.62 -6.37 5.54
CA VAL A 89 -1.24 -6.61 6.84
C VAL A 89 -2.64 -7.16 6.59
N PRO A 90 -2.99 -8.32 7.16
CA PRO A 90 -4.28 -8.94 6.96
C PRO A 90 -5.38 -8.10 7.60
N VAL A 91 -6.49 -7.93 6.88
CA VAL A 91 -7.74 -7.38 7.42
C VAL A 91 -8.68 -8.54 7.80
N ASN A 92 -8.70 -9.58 6.97
CA ASN A 92 -9.44 -10.82 7.16
C ASN A 92 -8.80 -11.93 6.29
N ASN A 93 -9.40 -13.11 6.26
CA ASN A 93 -8.89 -14.28 5.54
C ASN A 93 -8.79 -14.12 4.00
N SER A 94 -9.29 -13.03 3.43
CA SER A 94 -9.35 -12.78 1.98
C SER A 94 -8.81 -11.41 1.56
N THR A 95 -8.44 -10.54 2.50
CA THR A 95 -8.15 -9.12 2.22
C THR A 95 -6.96 -8.64 3.03
N CYS A 96 -6.04 -7.91 2.38
CA CYS A 96 -4.87 -7.31 3.01
C CYS A 96 -4.77 -5.82 2.66
N LYS A 97 -4.36 -5.00 3.63
CA LYS A 97 -3.93 -3.61 3.37
C LYS A 97 -2.45 -3.59 2.98
N GLU A 98 -2.11 -2.74 2.01
CA GLU A 98 -0.73 -2.53 1.58
C GLU A 98 -0.15 -1.30 2.29
N TYR A 99 0.80 -1.50 3.19
CA TYR A 99 1.45 -0.45 3.96
C TYR A 99 2.77 -0.03 3.30
N LEU A 100 2.87 1.24 2.94
CA LEU A 100 4.09 1.87 2.43
C LEU A 100 4.84 2.51 3.60
N ILE A 101 6.01 1.96 3.90
CA ILE A 101 6.81 2.28 5.08
C ILE A 101 8.14 2.88 4.63
N PRO A 102 8.42 4.17 4.90
CA PRO A 102 9.71 4.77 4.63
C PRO A 102 10.85 4.03 5.34
N HIS A 103 12.01 3.84 4.69
CA HIS A 103 13.12 3.14 5.34
C HIS A 103 13.61 3.79 6.63
N ALA A 104 13.41 5.11 6.78
CA ALA A 104 13.79 5.82 7.98
C ALA A 104 13.10 5.28 9.24
N LEU A 105 11.99 4.54 9.07
CA LEU A 105 11.21 3.99 10.17
C LEU A 105 11.60 2.55 10.54
N MET A 106 12.24 1.79 9.64
CA MET A 106 12.61 0.39 9.90
C MET A 106 13.91 -0.01 9.21
N THR A 107 14.74 -0.79 9.90
CA THR A 107 15.97 -1.36 9.33
C THR A 107 15.65 -2.62 8.50
N PRO A 108 16.47 -2.97 7.49
CA PRO A 108 16.32 -4.22 6.73
C PRO A 108 16.19 -5.47 7.62
N LYS A 109 16.93 -5.54 8.73
CA LYS A 109 16.82 -6.67 9.68
C LYS A 109 15.45 -6.80 10.32
N GLN A 110 14.81 -5.67 10.65
CA GLN A 110 13.44 -5.67 11.17
C GLN A 110 12.45 -6.14 10.11
N ILE A 111 12.71 -5.85 8.83
CA ILE A 111 11.86 -6.29 7.71
C ILE A 111 12.02 -7.77 7.44
N GLU A 112 13.25 -8.29 7.48
CA GLU A 112 13.47 -9.75 7.38
C GLU A 112 12.71 -10.52 8.46
N ALA A 113 12.53 -9.93 9.65
CA ALA A 113 11.74 -10.55 10.71
C ALA A 113 10.24 -10.65 10.40
N PHE A 114 9.74 -9.87 9.43
CA PHE A 114 8.34 -9.88 8.98
C PHE A 114 8.12 -10.71 7.70
N LYS A 115 9.14 -11.41 7.19
CA LYS A 115 8.96 -12.28 6.02
C LYS A 115 8.41 -13.64 6.46
N GLY A 116 7.08 -13.78 6.47
CA GLY A 116 6.36 -15.03 6.73
C GLY A 116 5.50 -15.50 5.54
N GLU A 117 5.01 -16.74 5.60
CA GLU A 117 4.28 -17.41 4.52
C GLU A 117 2.83 -16.88 4.35
N TYR A 118 2.62 -16.26 3.17
CA TYR A 118 1.41 -15.98 2.38
C TYR A 118 0.03 -15.77 3.05
N CYS A 119 -0.51 -14.57 2.85
CA CYS A 119 -1.93 -14.39 2.50
C CYS A 119 -2.05 -14.57 0.97
N LEU A 120 -2.63 -15.69 0.52
CA LEU A 120 -3.09 -15.93 -0.85
C LEU A 120 -4.55 -16.38 -0.79
#